data_AF-A0A073K5Y0-F1
#
_entry.id   AF-A0A073K5Y0-F1
#
_cell.length_a   1.000
_cell.length_b   1.000
_cell.length_c   1.000
_cell.angle_alpha   90.00
_cell.angle_beta   90.00
_cell.angle_gamma   90.00
#
_symmetry.space_group_name_H-M   'P 1'
#
loop_
_entity.id
_entity.type
_entity.pdbx_description
1 polymer ?
#
loop_
_entity_poly.entity_id
_entity_poly.type
_entity_poly.pdbx_seq_one_letter_code
_entity_poly.pdbx_strand_id
1 'polypeptide(L)' 'MAITQKELKKEREMVANLLRANGEDYNHWLHLHHQKCIDEHQDLVMKALQAYKAGPTEVKEESKPNEPSQPQRSVEI' A
#
# COMPACT_ATOMS: atom_id res chain seq x y z
N MET A 1 -13.92 13.19 -10.96
CA MET A 1 -14.15 14.61 -10.66
C MET A 1 -12.93 15.12 -9.92
N ALA A 2 -12.31 16.21 -10.37
CA ALA A 2 -11.15 16.77 -9.69
C ALA A 2 -11.62 17.88 -8.74
N ILE A 3 -11.24 17.78 -7.46
CA ILE A 3 -11.53 18.82 -6.48
C ILE A 3 -10.68 20.04 -6.81
N THR A 4 -11.29 21.22 -6.86
CA THR A 4 -10.56 22.46 -7.13
C THR A 4 -9.85 22.97 -5.88
N GLN A 5 -8.75 23.70 -6.07
CA GLN A 5 -8.04 24.36 -4.97
C GLN A 5 -8.94 25.31 -4.16
N LYS A 6 -9.95 25.90 -4.82
CA LYS A 6 -10.94 26.76 -4.18
C LYS A 6 -11.83 25.97 -3.21
N GLU A 7 -12.25 24.77 -3.61
CA GLU A 7 -13.04 23.87 -2.77
C GLU A 7 -12.21 23.37 -1.58
N LEU A 8 -10.97 22.93 -1.82
CA LEU A 8 -10.05 22.52 -0.74
C LEU A 8 -9.83 23.63 0.29
N LYS A 9 -9.62 24.87 -0.17
CA LYS A 9 -9.46 26.02 0.73
C LYS A 9 -10.72 26.25 1.58
N LYS A 10 -11.90 26.23 0.94
CA LYS A 10 -13.18 26.44 1.62
C LYS A 10 -13.44 25.36 2.67
N GLU A 11 -13.18 24.10 2.33
CA GLU A 11 -13.35 22.96 3.23
C GLU A 11 -12.44 23.09 4.45
N ARG A 12 -11.15 23.36 4.23
CA ARG A 12 -10.19 23.59 5.30
C ARG A 12 -10.60 24.74 6.23
N GLU A 13 -11.03 25.87 5.66
CA GLU A 13 -11.50 27.02 6.46
C GLU A 13 -12.75 26.68 7.28
N MET A 14 -13.67 25.91 6.72
CA MET A 14 -14.87 25.47 7.42
C MET A 14 -14.53 24.56 8.60
N VAL A 15 -13.65 23.59 8.39
CA VAL A 15 -13.17 22.69 9.45
C VAL A 15 -12.46 23.48 10.55
N ALA A 16 -11.56 24.40 10.19
CA ALA A 16 -10.87 25.25 11.16
C ALA A 16 -11.84 26.11 11.98
N ASN A 17 -12.90 26.64 11.35
CA ASN A 17 -13.92 27.41 12.05
C ASN A 17 -14.75 26.55 13.02
N LEU A 18 -15.11 25.32 12.64
CA LEU A 18 -15.84 24.38 13.49
C LEU A 18 -15.01 23.97 14.71
N LEU A 19 -13.74 23.61 14.50
CA LEU A 19 -12.81 23.26 15.58
C LEU A 19 -12.63 24.44 16.54
N ARG A 20 -12.42 25.65 16.00
CA ARG A 20 -12.30 26.85 16.84
C ARG A 20 -13.58 27.13 17.64
N ALA A 21 -14.77 26.88 17.08
CA ALA A 21 -16.03 27.01 17.80
C ALA A 21 -16.16 26.01 18.96
N ASN A 22 -15.54 24.83 18.83
CA ASN A 22 -15.44 23.81 19.88
C ASN A 22 -14.26 24.02 20.83
N GLY A 23 -13.44 25.06 20.64
CA GLY A 23 -12.23 25.31 21.43
C GLY A 23 -11.05 24.41 21.09
N GLU A 24 -11.09 23.74 19.94
CA GLU A 24 -10.03 22.84 19.45
C GLU A 24 -9.10 23.57 18.47
N ASP A 25 -7.81 23.21 18.50
CA ASP A 25 -6.82 23.71 17.55
C ASP A 25 -6.80 22.85 16.26
N TYR A 26 -6.82 23.52 15.11
CA TYR A 26 -6.82 22.86 13.81
C TYR A 26 -5.57 21.98 13.58
N ASN A 27 -4.39 22.44 14.00
CA ASN A 27 -3.16 21.67 13.78
C ASN A 27 -3.15 20.43 14.68
N HIS A 28 -3.57 20.56 15.94
CA HIS A 28 -3.68 19.42 16.85
C HIS A 28 -4.65 18.36 16.32
N TRP A 29 -5.85 18.78 15.88
CA TRP A 29 -6.82 17.88 15.23
C TRP A 29 -6.23 17.20 13.99
N LEU A 30 -5.54 17.96 13.14
CA LEU A 30 -4.93 17.45 11.92
C LEU A 30 -3.85 16.41 12.23
N HIS A 31 -3.03 16.65 13.26
CA HIS A 31 -2.02 15.70 13.71
C HIS A 31 -2.65 14.37 14.17
N LEU A 32 -3.71 14.43 14.99
CA LEU A 32 -4.44 13.23 15.41
C LEU A 32 -5.07 12.50 14.23
N HIS A 33 -5.62 13.24 13.26
CA HIS A 33 -6.21 12.66 12.06
C HIS A 33 -5.17 11.93 11.19
N HIS A 34 -3.99 12.53 11.00
CA HIS A 34 -2.88 11.87 10.31
C HIS A 34 -2.42 10.61 11.05
N GLN A 35 -2.26 10.68 12.37
CA GLN A 35 -1.86 9.54 13.18
C GLN A 35 -2.86 8.39 13.06
N LYS A 36 -4.14 8.69 13.19
CA LYS A 36 -5.21 7.70 13.02
C LYS A 36 -5.19 7.06 11.62
N CYS A 37 -5.01 7.85 10.58
CA CYS A 37 -4.90 7.33 9.21
C CYS A 37 -3.70 6.38 9.07
N ILE A 38 -2.54 6.72 9.64
CA ILE A 38 -1.37 5.84 9.65
C ILE A 38 -1.67 4.55 10.40
N ASP A 39 -2.30 4.63 11.58
CA ASP A 39 -2.64 3.48 12.41
C ASP A 39 -3.62 2.52 11.71
N GLU A 40 -4.63 3.06 11.04
CA GLU A 40 -5.61 2.27 10.26
C GLU A 40 -4.97 1.55 9.05
N HIS A 41 -3.87 2.09 8.51
CA HIS A 41 -3.21 1.56 7.31
C HIS A 41 -1.85 0.92 7.59
N GLN A 42 -1.53 0.59 8.85
CA GLN A 42 -0.26 -0.07 9.21
C GLN A 42 -0.03 -1.37 8.42
N ASP A 43 -1.10 -2.12 8.17
CA ASP A 43 -1.07 -3.37 7.41
C ASP A 43 -0.62 -3.15 5.95
N LEU A 44 -1.04 -2.03 5.34
CA LEU A 44 -0.61 -1.64 3.99
C LEU A 44 0.83 -1.17 3.96
N VAL A 45 1.28 -0.47 5.01
CA VAL A 45 2.69 -0.10 5.16
C VAL A 45 3.56 -1.36 5.27
N MET A 46 3.14 -2.34 6.07
CA MET A 46 3.83 -3.64 6.17
C MET A 46 3.84 -4.38 4.84
N LYS A 47 2.71 -4.44 4.12
CA LYS A 47 2.63 -5.07 2.79
C LYS A 47 3.52 -4.39 1.75
N ALA A 48 3.55 -3.06 1.72
CA ALA A 48 4.43 -2.30 0.82
C ALA A 48 5.91 -2.54 1.14
N LEU A 49 6.29 -2.58 2.43
CA LEU A 49 7.65 -2.90 2.85
C LEU A 49 8.05 -4.35 2.54
N GLN A 50 7.13 -5.30 2.66
CA GLN A 50 7.35 -6.69 2.25
C GLN A 50 7.52 -6.80 0.73
N ALA A 51 6.68 -6.12 -0.05
CA ALA A 51 6.80 -6.07 -1.52
C ALA A 51 8.08 -5.37 -1.98
N TYR A 52 8.61 -4.42 -1.21
CA TYR A 52 9.89 -3.78 -1.49
C TYR A 52 11.10 -4.65 -1.13
N LYS A 53 11.01 -5.44 -0.04
CA LYS A 53 12.06 -6.40 0.37
C LYS A 53 12.07 -7.66 -0.48
N ALA A 54 10.92 -8.08 -0.99
CA ALA A 54 10.83 -9.04 -2.08
C ALA A 54 11.25 -8.33 -3.37
N GLY A 55 12.56 -8.25 -3.62
CA GLY A 55 13.09 -7.74 -4.87
C GLY A 55 12.47 -8.43 -6.11
N PRO A 56 12.73 -7.93 -7.32
CA PRO A 56 12.09 -8.34 -8.58
C PRO A 56 12.46 -9.76 -9.07
N THR A 57 12.49 -10.75 -8.18
CA THR A 57 13.02 -12.10 -8.44
C THR A 57 12.07 -13.17 -7.94
N GLU A 58 10.79 -13.13 -8.32
CA GLU A 58 10.01 -14.35 -8.58
C GLU A 58 8.65 -14.01 -9.20
N VAL A 59 8.67 -13.55 -10.45
CA VAL A 59 7.61 -13.94 -11.39
C VAL A 59 8.27 -14.95 -12.31
N LYS A 60 8.49 -16.17 -11.80
CA LYS A 60 8.87 -17.28 -12.67
C LYS A 60 7.62 -17.66 -13.44
N GLU A 61 7.59 -17.14 -14.65
CA GLU A 61 6.77 -17.55 -15.78
C GLU A 61 6.47 -19.06 -15.75
N GLU A 62 5.20 -19.34 -16.02
CA GLU A 62 4.64 -20.58 -16.51
C GLU A 62 5.66 -21.60 -17.05
N SER A 63 5.69 -22.79 -16.45
CA SER A 63 6.27 -23.96 -17.11
C SER A 63 5.32 -25.13 -16.91
N LYS A 64 4.49 -25.33 -17.94
CA LYS A 64 3.69 -26.53 -18.21
C LYS A 64 4.48 -27.81 -17.89
N PRO A 65 3.81 -28.87 -17.39
CA PRO A 65 4.44 -30.17 -17.23
C PRO A 65 4.63 -30.77 -18.62
N ASN A 66 5.88 -30.88 -19.07
CA ASN A 66 6.20 -31.62 -20.29
C ASN A 66 7.17 -32.74 -19.89
N GLU A 67 6.61 -33.92 -19.59
CA GLU A 67 7.28 -35.18 -19.92
C GLU A 67 7.54 -35.18 -21.44
N PRO A 68 8.66 -35.75 -21.95
CA PRO A 68 8.88 -37.19 -21.82
C PRO A 68 10.35 -37.70 -21.87
N SER A 69 10.45 -39.03 -21.72
CA SER A 69 11.41 -39.95 -22.36
C SER A 69 12.74 -40.28 -21.67
N GLN A 70 12.82 -41.55 -21.22
CA GLN A 70 14.04 -42.32 -20.99
C GLN A 70 14.99 -42.27 -22.20
N PRO A 71 16.29 -42.56 -21.98
CA PRO A 71 16.80 -43.79 -22.57
C PRO A 71 17.78 -44.59 -21.68
N GLN A 72 17.59 -45.90 -21.76
CA GLN A 72 18.59 -46.98 -21.90
C GLN A 72 19.80 -47.02 -20.95
N ARG A 73 19.71 -47.95 -19.99
CA ARG A 73 20.82 -48.50 -19.22
C ARG A 73 21.46 -49.64 -20.04
N SER A 74 22.59 -49.37 -20.69
CA SER A 74 23.51 -50.42 -21.14
C SER A 74 24.38 -50.82 -19.95
N VAL A 75 24.34 -52.09 -19.55
CA VAL A 75 25.35 -52.68 -18.67
C VAL A 75 25.99 -53.81 -19.46
N GLU A 76 27.24 -53.60 -19.86
CA GLU A 76 28.16 -54.68 -20.20
C GLU A 76 28.60 -55.36 -18.90
N ILE A 77 28.51 -56.69 -18.86
CA ILE A 77 29.50 -57.72 -18.45
C ILE A 77 28.76 -59.06 -18.38
#